data_AF-A0A6M3JYW6-F1
#
_entry.id   AF-A0A6M3JYW6-F1
#
_cell.length_a   1.000
_cell.length_b   1.000
_cell.length_c   1.000
_cell.angle_alpha   90.00
_cell.angle_beta   90.00
_cell.angle_gamma   90.00
#
_symmetry.space_group_name_H-M   'P 1'
#
loop_
_entity.id
_entity.type
_entity.pdbx_description
1 polymer ?
#
loop_
_entity_poly.entity_id
_entity_poly.type
_entity_poly.pdbx_seq_one_letter_code
_entity_poly.pdbx_strand_id
1 'polypeptide(L)'
;MGKKWDSSGIAYNVPMWKEMFRITKPGGFLLCFGGTRTFHRLACAIEDAGWEIRDCMMWLYGSGFPKSHNIGKAIDKLRGNKREWISISPYKASDEAERASEGKCQSGRTTHPDITKGQSEWEGYGTALKPAWEPILVCMKPKEGSFADNAEKYGVAGLNIEGGRIGTEIIPKQVRGKPDPRWRTAFEGGITEEHQGRWPANLILDKEAGEMLDEQSGKTPSSFRKNKGDGKGIGMFGVSGGNTQGHKDSGGASRFFYCAKTSKRERNLGLENKSGEKVNDGRQTPIDNPYQRGETIRTNTHPTVKPLALMKYLCTLLKMPSAEQIILDPFLGSGTTGMACKELGINFIGIEKEPEYCEIAIRRIAAVEGIHPIPLHIDNIPAEVTKVIPHNDERRQSIIDAAAAACRKRRPQNK
;
A
#
# COMPACT_ATOMS: atom_id res chain seq x y z
N MET A 1 -2.50 -15.57 -10.93
CA MET A 1 -3.52 -15.23 -11.94
C MET A 1 -3.39 -16.05 -13.24
N GLY A 2 -2.65 -17.16 -13.23
CA GLY A 2 -2.49 -18.02 -14.40
C GLY A 2 -1.74 -17.34 -15.55
N LYS A 3 -1.12 -16.18 -15.31
CA LYS A 3 -0.31 -15.49 -16.31
C LYS A 3 1.08 -16.13 -16.33
N LYS A 4 1.72 -16.14 -17.50
CA LYS A 4 3.04 -16.76 -17.72
C LYS A 4 4.13 -16.23 -16.77
N TRP A 5 4.00 -14.99 -16.28
CA TRP A 5 4.94 -14.41 -15.33
C TRP A 5 4.69 -14.85 -13.87
N ASP A 6 3.49 -15.31 -13.51
CA ASP A 6 3.22 -15.90 -12.17
C ASP A 6 4.07 -17.16 -11.94
N SER A 7 4.40 -17.89 -13.02
CA SER A 7 5.23 -19.10 -12.99
C SER A 7 6.72 -18.84 -13.19
N SER A 8 7.14 -17.58 -13.35
CA SER A 8 8.56 -17.23 -13.54
C SER A 8 9.43 -17.53 -12.32
N GLY A 9 8.82 -17.61 -11.13
CA GLY A 9 9.53 -17.80 -9.87
C GLY A 9 10.45 -16.64 -9.47
N ILE A 10 10.41 -15.51 -10.20
CA ILE A 10 11.32 -14.37 -9.98
C ILE A 10 11.22 -13.80 -8.56
N ALA A 11 10.04 -13.85 -7.95
CA ALA A 11 9.83 -13.43 -6.56
C ALA A 11 10.65 -14.26 -5.55
N TYR A 12 10.96 -15.52 -5.87
CA TYR A 12 11.73 -16.43 -4.99
C TYR A 12 13.18 -16.57 -5.45
N ASN A 13 13.63 -15.73 -6.39
CA ASN A 13 14.97 -15.80 -6.95
C ASN A 13 15.95 -15.00 -6.07
N VAL A 14 16.80 -15.69 -5.32
CA VAL A 14 17.83 -15.06 -4.47
C VAL A 14 18.75 -14.11 -5.26
N PRO A 15 19.26 -14.45 -6.47
CA PRO A 15 20.07 -13.52 -7.26
C PRO A 15 19.41 -12.16 -7.54
N MET A 16 18.10 -12.13 -7.82
CA MET A 16 17.36 -10.87 -8.00
C MET A 16 17.45 -9.98 -6.75
N TRP A 17 17.21 -10.57 -5.57
CA TRP A 17 17.28 -9.85 -4.30
C TRP A 17 18.71 -9.44 -3.92
N LYS A 18 19.72 -10.21 -4.35
CA LYS A 18 21.14 -9.84 -4.23
C LYS A 18 21.49 -8.64 -5.12
N GLU A 19 20.94 -8.54 -6.32
CA GLU A 19 21.15 -7.35 -7.16
C GLU A 19 20.53 -6.10 -6.55
N MET A 20 19.33 -6.23 -5.96
CA MET A 20 18.71 -5.13 -5.20
C MET A 20 19.58 -4.77 -3.98
N PHE A 21 20.05 -5.77 -3.23
CA PHE A 21 20.96 -5.56 -2.10
C PHE A 21 22.24 -4.83 -2.51
N ARG A 22 22.79 -5.15 -3.68
CA ARG A 22 24.03 -4.57 -4.21
C ARG A 22 23.91 -3.07 -4.50
N ILE A 23 22.76 -2.61 -4.98
CA ILE A 23 22.55 -1.18 -5.33
C ILE A 23 22.04 -0.34 -4.17
N THR A 24 21.41 -0.94 -3.16
CA THR A 24 20.90 -0.21 -2.00
C THR A 24 22.05 0.23 -1.09
N LYS A 25 22.01 1.48 -0.61
CA LYS A 25 22.97 1.98 0.38
C LYS A 25 22.78 1.25 1.73
N PRO A 26 23.83 1.04 2.54
CA PRO A 26 23.68 0.52 3.91
C PRO A 26 22.60 1.28 4.68
N GLY A 27 21.76 0.56 5.45
CA GLY A 27 20.59 1.14 6.14
C GLY A 27 19.41 1.54 5.25
N GLY A 28 19.49 1.33 3.93
CA GLY A 28 18.36 1.50 3.01
C GLY A 28 17.30 0.42 3.17
N PHE A 29 16.05 0.77 2.85
CA PHE A 29 14.88 -0.08 3.05
C PHE A 29 14.39 -0.74 1.75
N LEU A 30 13.74 -1.88 1.93
CA LEU A 30 12.98 -2.61 0.91
C LEU A 30 11.59 -2.88 1.50
N LEU A 31 10.54 -2.47 0.79
CA LEU A 31 9.17 -2.86 1.07
C LEU A 31 8.70 -3.83 -0.01
N CYS A 32 8.38 -5.06 0.36
CA CYS A 32 8.06 -6.11 -0.60
C CYS A 32 6.70 -6.75 -0.33
N PHE A 33 5.77 -6.60 -1.28
CA PHE A 33 4.45 -7.25 -1.22
C PHE A 33 4.57 -8.76 -1.47
N GLY A 34 4.05 -9.55 -0.55
CA GLY A 34 3.98 -11.01 -0.65
C GLY A 34 2.58 -11.52 -0.99
N GLY A 35 2.52 -12.67 -1.66
CA GLY A 35 1.26 -13.40 -1.82
C GLY A 35 0.87 -14.09 -0.51
N THR A 36 -0.42 -14.06 -0.14
CA THR A 36 -0.93 -14.61 1.13
C THR A 36 -0.53 -16.04 1.45
N ARG A 37 -0.29 -16.87 0.43
CA ARG A 37 0.08 -18.29 0.59
C ARG A 37 1.57 -18.56 0.51
N THR A 38 2.34 -17.67 -0.12
CA THR A 38 3.73 -17.95 -0.54
C THR A 38 4.72 -16.89 -0.07
N PHE A 39 4.29 -15.90 0.70
CA PHE A 39 5.15 -14.83 1.21
C PHE A 39 6.32 -15.37 2.06
N HIS A 40 6.17 -16.52 2.72
CA HIS A 40 7.26 -17.15 3.47
C HIS A 40 8.47 -17.49 2.58
N ARG A 41 8.24 -17.97 1.34
CA ARG A 41 9.33 -18.25 0.39
C ARG A 41 10.01 -16.99 -0.09
N LEU A 42 9.23 -15.92 -0.25
CA LEU A 42 9.74 -14.59 -0.60
C LEU A 42 10.61 -14.05 0.55
N ALA A 43 10.16 -14.20 1.80
CA ALA A 43 10.91 -13.80 2.98
C ALA A 43 12.27 -14.52 3.06
N CYS A 44 12.28 -15.85 2.92
CA CYS A 44 13.52 -16.63 2.87
C CYS A 44 14.45 -16.15 1.74
N ALA A 45 13.93 -15.94 0.53
CA ALA A 45 14.75 -15.52 -0.60
C ALA A 45 15.38 -14.12 -0.41
N ILE A 46 14.69 -13.22 0.30
CA ILE A 46 15.19 -11.88 0.65
C ILE A 46 16.25 -11.97 1.77
N GLU A 47 16.01 -12.79 2.79
CA GLU A 47 16.96 -13.04 3.87
C GLU A 47 18.25 -13.71 3.36
N ASP A 48 18.13 -14.75 2.52
CA ASP A 48 19.25 -15.43 1.85
C ASP A 48 20.07 -14.50 0.94
N ALA A 49 19.49 -13.38 0.51
CA ALA A 49 20.18 -12.34 -0.24
C ALA A 49 20.95 -11.34 0.65
N GLY A 50 20.83 -11.45 1.98
CA GLY A 50 21.56 -10.66 2.97
C GLY A 50 20.77 -9.51 3.60
N TRP A 51 19.47 -9.37 3.29
CA TRP A 51 18.62 -8.36 3.91
C TRP A 51 18.19 -8.75 5.32
N GLU A 52 18.06 -7.77 6.22
CA GLU A 52 17.44 -7.97 7.52
C GLU A 52 15.93 -7.73 7.43
N ILE A 53 15.11 -8.71 7.79
CA ILE A 53 13.67 -8.49 7.96
C ILE A 53 13.46 -7.77 9.29
N ARG A 54 12.87 -6.58 9.26
CA ARG A 54 12.68 -5.70 10.42
C ARG A 54 11.26 -5.77 10.97
N ASP A 55 10.28 -5.82 10.08
CA ASP A 55 8.86 -5.84 10.41
C ASP A 55 8.07 -6.48 9.24
N CYS A 56 6.79 -6.73 9.46
CA CYS A 56 5.85 -7.16 8.44
C CYS A 56 4.57 -6.32 8.58
N MET A 57 4.31 -5.45 7.61
CA MET A 57 3.05 -4.72 7.56
C MET A 57 1.97 -5.58 6.90
N MET A 58 0.74 -5.47 7.37
CA MET A 58 -0.40 -6.18 6.82
C MET A 58 -1.38 -5.18 6.20
N TRP A 59 -1.64 -5.31 4.90
CA TRP A 59 -2.72 -4.57 4.25
C TRP A 59 -3.97 -5.44 4.19
N LEU A 60 -4.98 -5.11 5.01
CA LEU A 60 -6.28 -5.78 5.02
C LEU A 60 -7.25 -5.13 4.04
N TYR A 61 -8.03 -5.96 3.34
CA TYR A 61 -9.05 -5.49 2.43
C TYR A 61 -10.31 -6.35 2.44
N GLY A 62 -11.47 -5.70 2.49
CA GLY A 62 -12.77 -6.37 2.57
C GLY A 62 -13.32 -6.85 1.22
N SER A 63 -12.86 -6.24 0.12
CA SER A 63 -13.50 -6.33 -1.21
C SER A 63 -13.06 -7.49 -2.11
N GLY A 64 -12.27 -8.45 -1.61
CA GLY A 64 -11.78 -9.59 -2.40
C GLY A 64 -12.89 -10.54 -2.90
N PHE A 65 -12.77 -11.09 -4.12
CA PHE A 65 -13.62 -12.21 -4.57
C PHE A 65 -12.97 -13.55 -4.21
N PRO A 66 -13.71 -14.54 -3.67
CA PRO A 66 -13.19 -15.88 -3.46
C PRO A 66 -12.71 -16.48 -4.79
N LYS A 67 -11.42 -16.80 -4.89
CA LYS A 67 -10.84 -17.54 -6.02
C LYS A 67 -10.78 -19.03 -5.68
N SER A 68 -11.94 -19.58 -5.35
CA SER A 68 -12.14 -20.96 -4.91
C SER A 68 -12.85 -21.75 -6.00
N HIS A 69 -12.37 -22.96 -6.31
CA HIS A 69 -13.04 -23.85 -7.24
C HIS A 69 -14.13 -24.62 -6.50
N ASN A 70 -15.38 -24.53 -6.95
CA ASN A 70 -16.51 -25.23 -6.31
C ASN A 70 -16.52 -26.69 -6.77
N ILE A 71 -16.27 -27.60 -5.83
CA ILE A 71 -16.10 -29.04 -6.12
C ILE A 71 -17.42 -29.69 -6.51
N GLY A 72 -18.53 -29.35 -5.84
CA GLY A 72 -19.86 -29.84 -6.18
C GLY A 72 -20.24 -29.53 -7.63
N LYS A 73 -20.01 -28.30 -8.10
CA LYS A 73 -20.27 -27.90 -9.51
C LYS A 73 -19.35 -28.64 -10.49
N ALA A 74 -18.09 -28.86 -10.11
CA ALA A 74 -17.15 -29.60 -10.94
C ALA A 74 -17.56 -31.07 -11.11
N ILE A 75 -18.05 -31.70 -10.04
CA ILE A 75 -18.55 -33.08 -10.06
C ILE A 75 -19.84 -33.19 -10.89
N ASP A 76 -20.78 -32.25 -10.73
CA ASP A 76 -21.99 -32.25 -11.55
C ASP A 76 -21.67 -32.10 -13.03
N LYS A 77 -20.71 -31.23 -13.37
CA LYS A 77 -20.21 -31.11 -14.74
C LYS A 77 -19.56 -32.41 -15.23
N LEU A 78 -18.78 -33.08 -14.39
CA LEU A 78 -18.12 -34.34 -14.71
C LEU A 78 -19.13 -35.48 -14.94
N ARG A 79 -20.21 -35.50 -14.15
CA ARG A 79 -21.28 -36.52 -14.22
C ARG A 79 -22.40 -36.18 -15.22
N GLY A 80 -22.35 -34.99 -15.83
CA GLY A 80 -23.41 -34.52 -16.75
C GLY A 80 -24.71 -34.13 -16.04
N ASN A 81 -24.69 -33.96 -14.72
CA ASN A 81 -25.85 -33.51 -13.95
C ASN A 81 -26.18 -32.06 -14.32
N LYS A 82 -27.46 -31.78 -14.58
CA LYS A 82 -27.96 -30.43 -14.83
C LYS A 82 -28.41 -29.79 -13.52
N ARG A 83 -28.17 -28.49 -13.38
CA ARG A 83 -28.70 -27.67 -12.28
C ARG A 83 -29.73 -26.69 -12.82
N GLU A 84 -30.87 -26.60 -12.15
CA GLU A 84 -31.93 -25.65 -12.46
C GLU A 84 -31.74 -24.32 -11.72
N TRP A 85 -32.40 -23.29 -12.24
CA TRP A 85 -32.40 -21.94 -11.72
C TRP A 85 -33.59 -21.79 -10.77
N ILE A 86 -33.33 -21.58 -9.47
CA ILE A 86 -34.40 -21.48 -8.47
C ILE A 86 -35.01 -20.07 -8.48
N SER A 87 -34.19 -19.02 -8.49
CA SER A 87 -34.68 -17.64 -8.47
C SER A 87 -33.58 -16.61 -8.76
N ILE A 88 -33.98 -15.35 -8.95
CA ILE A 88 -33.10 -14.19 -8.82
C ILE A 88 -33.12 -13.79 -7.35
N SER A 89 -31.99 -13.91 -6.63
CA SER A 89 -31.92 -13.52 -5.22
C SER A 89 -32.30 -12.04 -5.06
N PRO A 90 -33.36 -11.68 -4.31
CA PRO A 90 -33.63 -10.33 -3.92
C PRO A 90 -32.79 -10.02 -2.68
N TYR A 91 -31.49 -9.75 -2.84
CA TYR A 91 -30.73 -9.25 -1.70
C TYR A 91 -31.30 -7.89 -1.30
N LYS A 92 -31.87 -7.84 -0.09
CA LYS A 92 -32.54 -6.69 0.53
C LYS A 92 -31.67 -5.44 0.41
N ALA A 93 -32.24 -4.39 -0.16
CA ALA A 93 -31.80 -3.04 0.15
C ALA A 93 -31.87 -2.90 1.67
N SER A 94 -30.77 -2.49 2.31
CA SER A 94 -30.91 -1.79 3.58
C SER A 94 -31.85 -0.60 3.35
N ASP A 95 -32.64 -0.25 4.36
CA ASP A 95 -33.68 0.79 4.36
C ASP A 95 -33.17 2.23 4.08
N GLU A 96 -32.02 2.40 3.41
CA GLU A 96 -31.49 3.70 2.98
C GLU A 96 -32.01 4.13 1.59
N ALA A 97 -32.90 3.35 0.97
CA ALA A 97 -33.49 3.67 -0.33
C ALA A 97 -34.44 4.89 -0.31
N GLU A 98 -34.87 5.38 0.86
CA GLU A 98 -35.74 6.56 0.95
C GLU A 98 -35.00 7.91 0.82
N ARG A 99 -33.67 7.95 0.73
CA ARG A 99 -32.93 9.22 0.52
C ARG A 99 -32.52 9.50 -0.93
N ALA A 100 -32.98 8.72 -1.90
CA ALA A 100 -32.68 8.92 -3.31
C ALA A 100 -33.81 9.62 -4.07
N SER A 101 -34.29 10.78 -3.59
CA SER A 101 -35.20 11.64 -4.38
C SER A 101 -34.48 12.63 -5.28
N GLU A 102 -33.15 12.67 -5.30
CA GLU A 102 -32.38 13.58 -6.17
C GLU A 102 -31.51 12.76 -7.12
N GLY A 103 -32.05 12.56 -8.31
CA GLY A 103 -31.52 11.68 -9.34
C GLY A 103 -30.03 11.87 -9.61
N LYS A 104 -29.25 10.83 -9.30
CA LYS A 104 -28.06 10.34 -10.02
C LYS A 104 -27.43 9.21 -9.21
N CYS A 105 -27.98 8.00 -9.31
CA CYS A 105 -27.21 6.80 -8.96
C CYS A 105 -27.70 5.60 -9.77
N GLN A 106 -27.00 5.28 -10.86
CA GLN A 106 -27.04 3.92 -11.42
C GLN A 106 -26.16 3.03 -10.55
N SER A 107 -26.66 2.60 -9.40
CA SER A 107 -26.08 1.46 -8.70
C SER A 107 -26.45 0.20 -9.49
N GLY A 108 -25.46 -0.36 -10.18
CA GLY A 108 -25.63 -1.64 -10.90
C GLY A 108 -25.96 -2.75 -9.90
N ARG A 109 -27.26 -3.04 -9.75
CA ARG A 109 -27.77 -4.18 -8.98
C ARG A 109 -27.25 -5.45 -9.64
N THR A 110 -26.31 -6.14 -9.00
CA THR A 110 -25.83 -7.42 -9.52
C THR A 110 -26.78 -8.49 -9.00
N THR A 111 -27.73 -8.89 -9.83
CA THR A 111 -28.63 -10.01 -9.54
C THR A 111 -27.82 -11.30 -9.60
N HIS A 112 -27.61 -11.93 -8.45
CA HIS A 112 -27.05 -13.26 -8.39
C HIS A 112 -28.20 -14.28 -8.46
N PRO A 113 -28.23 -15.13 -9.48
CA PRO A 113 -29.21 -16.18 -9.57
C PRO A 113 -28.85 -17.31 -8.62
N ASP A 114 -29.84 -17.75 -7.87
CA ASP A 114 -29.73 -18.91 -7.01
C ASP A 114 -29.90 -20.16 -7.88
N ILE A 115 -28.83 -20.95 -7.98
CA ILE A 115 -28.81 -22.22 -8.69
C ILE A 115 -29.18 -23.32 -7.68
N THR A 116 -29.93 -24.33 -8.13
CA THR A 116 -30.20 -25.53 -7.34
C THR A 116 -28.94 -26.12 -6.72
N LYS A 117 -29.08 -26.48 -5.44
CA LYS A 117 -28.06 -27.21 -4.70
C LYS A 117 -27.86 -28.56 -5.38
N GLY A 118 -26.63 -28.87 -5.77
CA GLY A 118 -26.31 -30.16 -6.39
C GLY A 118 -26.54 -31.32 -5.43
N GLN A 119 -26.77 -32.53 -5.95
CA GLN A 119 -26.92 -33.76 -5.15
C GLN A 119 -25.58 -34.37 -4.74
N SER A 120 -24.46 -33.77 -5.14
CA SER A 120 -23.13 -34.24 -4.76
C SER A 120 -22.90 -34.11 -3.25
N GLU A 121 -22.27 -35.12 -2.66
CA GLU A 121 -21.76 -35.07 -1.27
C GLU A 121 -20.74 -33.92 -1.06
N TRP A 122 -20.11 -33.44 -2.15
CA TRP A 122 -19.15 -32.34 -2.16
C TRP A 122 -19.78 -30.96 -2.34
N GLU A 123 -21.10 -30.86 -2.18
CA GLU A 123 -21.78 -29.58 -2.27
C GLU A 123 -21.41 -28.67 -1.10
N GLY A 124 -21.02 -27.44 -1.41
CA GLY A 124 -20.50 -26.47 -0.43
C GLY A 124 -18.99 -26.53 -0.23
N TYR A 125 -18.29 -27.52 -0.80
CA TYR A 125 -16.84 -27.62 -0.72
C TYR A 125 -16.16 -26.71 -1.76
N GLY A 126 -15.14 -25.99 -1.31
CA GLY A 126 -14.30 -25.13 -2.13
C GLY A 126 -12.81 -25.38 -1.89
N THR A 127 -11.97 -25.03 -2.86
CA THR A 127 -10.52 -25.29 -2.80
C THR A 127 -9.69 -24.21 -2.11
N ALA A 128 -10.28 -23.05 -1.80
CA ALA A 128 -9.54 -21.91 -1.27
C ALA A 128 -10.39 -20.95 -0.43
N LEU A 129 -9.75 -20.32 0.55
CA LEU A 129 -10.29 -19.15 1.25
C LEU A 129 -10.19 -17.88 0.39
N LYS A 130 -11.08 -16.94 0.66
CA LYS A 130 -11.03 -15.59 0.10
C LYS A 130 -9.77 -14.86 0.63
N PRO A 131 -8.87 -14.38 -0.24
CA PRO A 131 -7.80 -13.50 0.21
C PRO A 131 -8.42 -12.18 0.69
N ALA A 132 -8.03 -11.75 1.88
CA ALA A 132 -8.52 -10.52 2.54
C ALA A 132 -7.37 -9.72 3.17
N TRP A 133 -6.13 -10.09 2.84
CA TRP A 133 -4.94 -9.42 3.32
C TRP A 133 -3.79 -9.59 2.35
N GLU A 134 -2.78 -8.73 2.46
CA GLU A 134 -1.48 -8.87 1.79
C GLU A 134 -0.35 -8.50 2.76
N PRO A 135 0.64 -9.38 2.99
CA PRO A 135 1.84 -9.04 3.74
C PRO A 135 2.76 -8.12 2.93
N ILE A 136 3.38 -7.17 3.61
CA ILE A 136 4.43 -6.30 3.10
C ILE A 136 5.64 -6.47 4.01
N LEU A 137 6.65 -7.18 3.53
CA LEU A 137 7.90 -7.37 4.25
C LEU A 137 8.63 -6.02 4.32
N VAL A 138 9.00 -5.60 5.53
CA VAL A 138 9.81 -4.42 5.78
C VAL A 138 11.22 -4.90 6.04
N CYS A 139 12.08 -4.72 5.04
CA CYS A 139 13.46 -5.20 5.09
C CYS A 139 14.42 -4.01 5.07
N MET A 140 15.58 -4.18 5.68
CA MET A 140 16.64 -3.17 5.71
C MET A 140 17.97 -3.82 5.36
N LYS A 141 18.77 -3.15 4.54
CA LYS A 141 20.17 -3.53 4.36
C LYS A 141 20.91 -3.26 5.67
N PRO A 142 21.75 -4.20 6.19
CA PRO A 142 22.54 -3.96 7.38
C PRO A 142 23.25 -2.60 7.33
N LYS A 143 23.09 -1.83 8.40
CA LYS A 143 23.69 -0.49 8.54
C LYS A 143 25.18 -0.59 8.89
N GLU A 144 25.94 0.45 8.59
CA GLU A 144 27.31 0.60 9.06
C GLU A 144 27.35 1.54 10.27
N GLY A 145 27.86 1.06 11.42
CA GLY A 145 27.93 1.86 12.65
C GLY A 145 26.56 2.08 13.32
N SER A 146 26.38 3.24 13.93
CA SER A 146 25.10 3.64 14.53
C SER A 146 24.11 4.16 13.47
N PHE A 147 22.83 4.31 13.84
CA PHE A 147 21.85 4.92 12.95
C PHE A 147 22.20 6.38 12.60
N ALA A 148 22.80 7.12 13.53
CA ALA A 148 23.24 8.48 13.28
C ALA A 148 24.38 8.52 12.25
N ASP A 149 25.39 7.67 12.41
CA ASP A 149 26.52 7.58 11.46
C ASP A 149 26.01 7.25 10.05
N ASN A 150 25.05 6.33 9.95
CA ASN A 150 24.49 5.91 8.67
C ASN A 150 23.63 7.01 8.03
N ALA A 151 22.90 7.79 8.84
CA ALA A 151 22.12 8.95 8.37
C ALA A 151 23.04 10.01 7.76
N GLU A 152 24.08 10.41 8.48
CA GLU A 152 25.06 11.41 8.05
C GLU A 152 25.83 10.94 6.80
N LYS A 153 26.28 9.68 6.80
CA LYS A 153 27.13 9.14 5.73
C LYS A 153 26.37 8.82 4.44
N TYR A 154 25.17 8.26 4.54
CA TYR A 154 24.44 7.71 3.40
C TYR A 154 23.13 8.43 3.10
N GLY A 155 22.65 9.30 3.99
CA GLY A 155 21.36 9.99 3.87
C GLY A 155 20.16 9.08 4.11
N VAL A 156 20.37 7.89 4.68
CA VAL A 156 19.33 6.89 4.95
C VAL A 156 19.52 6.28 6.34
N ALA A 157 18.52 6.36 7.21
CA ALA A 157 18.55 5.72 8.53
C ALA A 157 17.15 5.67 9.14
N GLY A 158 16.45 4.56 8.94
CA GLY A 158 15.11 4.33 9.50
C GLY A 158 13.95 4.74 8.59
N LEU A 159 12.75 4.78 9.18
CA LEU A 159 11.50 5.17 8.52
C LEU A 159 11.12 6.60 8.94
N ASN A 160 10.46 7.34 8.04
CA ASN A 160 9.87 8.64 8.33
C ASN A 160 8.55 8.48 9.11
N ILE A 161 8.72 8.30 10.41
CA ILE A 161 7.64 8.09 11.36
C ILE A 161 6.73 9.31 11.48
N GLU A 162 7.28 10.52 11.45
CA GLU A 162 6.49 11.75 11.54
C GLU A 162 5.59 11.94 10.31
N GLY A 163 6.13 11.73 9.10
CA GLY A 163 5.31 11.76 7.88
C GLY A 163 4.23 10.66 7.85
N GLY A 164 4.45 9.54 8.54
CA GLY A 164 3.54 8.40 8.62
C GLY A 164 2.47 8.48 9.71
N ARG A 165 2.42 9.55 10.52
CA ARG A 165 1.48 9.68 11.64
C ARG A 165 0.02 9.58 11.20
N ILE A 166 -0.82 8.96 12.03
CA ILE A 166 -2.24 8.71 11.73
C ILE A 166 -3.14 9.70 12.48
N GLY A 167 -4.11 10.32 11.79
CA GLY A 167 -5.12 11.20 12.42
C GLY A 167 -4.59 12.60 12.72
N THR A 168 -4.27 13.34 11.66
CA THR A 168 -3.48 14.60 11.58
C THR A 168 -4.06 15.83 12.29
N GLU A 169 -4.75 15.68 13.42
CA GLU A 169 -5.10 16.82 14.26
C GLU A 169 -3.89 17.19 15.13
N ILE A 170 -3.43 18.44 15.00
CA ILE A 170 -2.38 19.02 15.84
C ILE A 170 -2.98 19.25 17.23
N ILE A 171 -2.42 18.60 18.25
CA ILE A 171 -2.89 18.77 19.61
C ILE A 171 -1.91 19.67 20.36
N PRO A 172 -2.33 20.86 20.81
CA PRO A 172 -1.50 21.69 21.65
C PRO A 172 -1.27 21.00 23.00
N LYS A 173 0.00 20.78 23.33
CA LYS A 173 0.43 20.37 24.66
C LYS A 173 0.53 21.60 25.55
N GLN A 174 -0.24 21.60 26.64
CA GLN A 174 -0.21 22.69 27.61
C GLN A 174 0.85 22.35 28.65
N VAL A 175 1.98 23.06 28.65
CA VAL A 175 3.00 22.93 29.70
C VAL A 175 2.69 23.97 30.78
N ARG A 176 2.76 23.53 32.04
CA ARG A 176 2.60 24.41 33.19
C ARG A 176 3.84 25.31 33.27
N GLY A 177 3.64 26.62 33.20
CA GLY A 177 4.70 27.63 33.32
C GLY A 177 5.52 27.54 34.61
N LYS A 178 6.57 28.37 34.72
CA LYS A 178 7.12 28.70 36.04
C LYS A 178 6.09 29.56 36.81
N PRO A 179 5.95 29.39 38.13
CA PRO A 179 5.03 30.22 38.92
C PRO A 179 5.48 31.68 38.89
N ASP A 180 4.53 32.59 38.68
CA ASP A 180 4.75 34.03 38.78
C ASP A 180 5.20 34.37 40.23
N PRO A 181 6.34 35.07 40.42
CA PRO A 181 6.81 35.44 41.75
C PRO A 181 5.82 36.30 42.56
N ARG A 182 4.91 37.03 41.92
CA ARG A 182 3.93 37.91 42.57
C ARG A 182 2.60 37.22 42.88
N TRP A 183 2.26 36.15 42.16
CA TRP A 183 1.02 35.41 42.35
C TRP A 183 1.31 33.92 42.38
N ARG A 184 1.41 33.34 43.59
CA ARG A 184 1.69 31.90 43.84
C ARG A 184 0.75 30.91 43.13
N THR A 185 -0.34 31.38 42.54
CA THR A 185 -1.35 30.58 41.82
C THR A 185 -1.35 30.77 40.31
N ALA A 186 -0.64 31.76 39.76
CA ALA A 186 -0.58 32.01 38.32
C ALA A 186 0.69 31.38 37.72
N PHE A 187 0.51 30.55 36.70
CA PHE A 187 1.60 29.97 35.93
C PHE A 187 1.60 30.63 34.54
N GLU A 188 2.71 31.21 34.09
CA GLU A 188 2.87 31.65 32.70
C GLU A 188 3.00 30.42 31.80
N GLY A 189 1.85 29.87 31.37
CA GLY A 189 1.81 28.70 30.49
C GLY A 189 2.42 29.02 29.13
N GLY A 190 3.59 28.47 28.84
CA GLY A 190 4.09 28.32 27.48
C GLY A 190 3.47 27.08 26.84
N ILE A 191 2.95 27.21 25.62
CA ILE A 191 2.67 26.06 24.75
C ILE A 191 4.03 25.60 24.21
N THR A 192 4.43 24.36 24.46
CA THR A 192 5.62 23.79 23.81
C THR A 192 5.33 22.41 23.24
N GLU A 193 5.80 22.23 22.01
CA GLU A 193 5.79 21.09 21.08
C GLU A 193 4.49 20.28 20.95
N GLU A 194 4.00 20.35 19.71
CA GLU A 194 2.84 19.70 19.12
C GLU A 194 3.01 18.18 19.12
N HIS A 195 1.99 17.44 19.56
CA HIS A 195 1.95 16.00 19.29
C HIS A 195 1.22 15.77 17.96
N GLN A 196 1.97 15.32 16.95
CA GLN A 196 1.45 15.00 15.62
C GLN A 196 0.93 13.56 15.60
N GLY A 197 -0.40 13.37 15.51
CA GLY A 197 -1.06 12.09 15.24
C GLY A 197 -0.57 10.85 16.04
N ARG A 198 -1.07 9.67 15.66
CA ARG A 198 -0.67 8.38 16.26
C ARG A 198 0.54 7.80 15.57
N TRP A 199 1.28 6.98 16.30
CA TRP A 199 2.37 6.18 15.74
C TRP A 199 1.86 5.28 14.60
N PRO A 200 2.58 5.19 13.46
CA PRO A 200 2.25 4.26 12.38
C PRO A 200 2.11 2.82 12.88
N ALA A 201 0.97 2.20 12.62
CA ALA A 201 0.78 0.78 12.90
C ALA A 201 1.31 -0.07 11.73
N ASN A 202 1.76 -1.29 12.02
CA ASN A 202 2.06 -2.30 10.99
C ASN A 202 0.78 -2.94 10.41
N LEU A 203 -0.38 -2.28 10.56
CA LEU A 203 -1.66 -2.68 10.01
C LEU A 203 -2.27 -1.53 9.21
N ILE A 204 -2.63 -1.82 7.97
CA ILE A 204 -3.23 -0.90 7.02
C ILE A 204 -4.58 -1.47 6.59
N LEU A 205 -5.62 -0.65 6.55
CA LEU A 205 -6.97 -1.04 6.15
C LEU A 205 -7.30 -0.45 4.78
N ASP A 206 -8.07 -1.14 3.95
CA ASP A 206 -8.85 -0.46 2.91
C ASP A 206 -10.04 0.30 3.52
N LYS A 207 -10.73 1.06 2.68
CA LYS A 207 -11.88 1.86 3.12
C LYS A 207 -12.95 0.97 3.74
N GLU A 208 -13.28 -0.13 3.07
CA GLU A 208 -14.34 -1.05 3.45
C GLU A 208 -14.03 -1.75 4.78
N ALA A 209 -12.81 -2.25 4.98
CA ALA A 209 -12.38 -2.86 6.24
C ALA A 209 -12.39 -1.84 7.39
N GLY A 210 -12.01 -0.58 7.12
CA GLY A 210 -12.12 0.51 8.08
C GLY A 210 -13.56 0.80 8.50
N GLU A 211 -14.48 0.88 7.53
CA GLU A 211 -15.90 1.12 7.79
C GLU A 211 -16.56 -0.03 8.58
N MET A 212 -16.25 -1.29 8.23
CA MET A 212 -16.72 -2.46 8.99
C MET A 212 -16.21 -2.47 10.44
N LEU A 213 -14.96 -2.06 10.64
CA LEU A 213 -14.38 -1.97 11.98
C LEU A 213 -15.05 -0.86 12.79
N ASP A 214 -15.33 0.28 12.18
CA ASP A 214 -16.00 1.41 12.82
C ASP A 214 -17.45 1.10 13.19
N GLU A 215 -18.15 0.34 12.34
CA GLU A 215 -19.51 -0.15 12.61
C GLU A 215 -19.53 -1.04 13.86
N GLN A 216 -18.57 -1.97 13.98
CA GLN A 216 -18.47 -2.87 15.12
C GLN A 216 -18.02 -2.16 16.41
N SER A 217 -17.06 -1.23 16.31
CA SER A 217 -16.53 -0.55 17.49
C SER A 217 -17.44 0.55 18.02
N GLY A 218 -18.35 1.06 17.19
CA GLY A 218 -19.05 2.31 17.43
C GLY A 218 -18.09 3.51 17.47
N LYS A 219 -18.64 4.73 17.59
CA LYS A 219 -17.84 5.95 17.73
C LYS A 219 -17.59 6.27 19.19
N THR A 220 -16.33 6.43 19.57
CA THR A 220 -15.95 6.81 20.95
C THR A 220 -15.02 8.03 20.93
N PRO A 221 -15.16 8.98 21.86
CA PRO A 221 -14.16 10.04 22.01
C PRO A 221 -12.85 9.45 22.57
N SER A 222 -11.70 9.97 22.14
CA SER A 222 -10.44 9.64 22.80
C SER A 222 -10.45 10.21 24.23
N SER A 223 -10.25 9.34 25.21
CA SER A 223 -10.32 9.73 26.63
C SER A 223 -8.96 10.17 27.15
N PHE A 224 -8.96 11.23 27.95
CA PHE A 224 -7.80 11.65 28.74
C PHE A 224 -7.73 10.74 29.98
N ARG A 225 -6.76 9.81 30.03
CA ARG A 225 -6.52 8.99 31.23
C ARG A 225 -5.52 9.69 32.13
N LYS A 226 -6.01 10.19 33.27
CA LYS A 226 -5.14 10.63 34.38
C LYS A 226 -4.57 9.36 35.02
N ASN A 227 -3.29 9.09 34.83
CA ASN A 227 -2.62 8.03 35.58
C ASN A 227 -2.61 8.44 37.06
N LYS A 228 -3.34 7.73 37.92
CA LYS A 228 -3.15 7.81 39.37
C LYS A 228 -1.91 6.99 39.71
N GLY A 229 -0.74 7.59 39.56
CA GLY A 229 0.51 7.03 40.07
C GLY A 229 0.88 7.73 41.37
N ASP A 230 0.76 7.03 42.49
CA ASP A 230 1.36 7.44 43.77
C ASP A 230 2.87 7.14 43.70
N GLY A 231 3.72 8.15 43.56
CA GLY A 231 5.17 7.90 43.61
C GLY A 231 6.04 9.06 43.16
N LYS A 232 6.47 9.88 44.11
CA LYS A 232 7.56 10.85 43.94
C LYS A 232 8.88 10.08 43.74
N GLY A 233 9.46 10.14 42.55
CA GLY A 233 10.81 9.65 42.29
C GLY A 233 11.38 10.18 40.98
N ILE A 234 12.49 10.93 41.06
CA ILE A 234 13.30 11.35 39.91
C ILE A 234 14.46 10.35 39.81
N GLY A 235 14.37 9.42 38.86
CA GLY A 235 15.49 8.56 38.50
C GLY A 235 16.37 9.24 37.44
N MET A 236 17.58 8.71 37.24
CA MET A 236 18.60 9.20 36.30
C MET A 236 18.15 9.30 34.83
N PHE A 237 16.95 8.80 34.49
CA PHE A 237 16.35 8.84 33.15
C PHE A 237 15.02 9.62 33.07
N GLY A 238 14.67 10.42 34.09
CA GLY A 238 13.52 11.33 34.06
C GLY A 238 12.39 11.02 35.05
N VAL A 239 11.40 11.92 35.07
CA VAL A 239 10.30 11.98 36.05
C VAL A 239 9.29 10.85 35.82
N SER A 240 9.14 9.96 36.82
CA SER A 240 8.06 8.99 36.88
C SER A 240 6.75 9.70 37.26
N GLY A 241 5.90 9.98 36.27
CA GLY A 241 4.57 10.58 36.48
C GLY A 241 4.05 11.33 35.25
N GLY A 242 3.85 10.63 34.13
CA GLY A 242 3.27 11.22 32.92
C GLY A 242 1.74 11.10 32.89
N ASN A 243 1.04 12.21 32.69
CA ASN A 243 -0.32 12.18 32.17
C ASN A 243 -0.26 11.66 30.72
N THR A 244 -0.97 10.57 30.41
CA THR A 244 -1.12 10.13 29.02
C THR A 244 -2.21 10.99 28.37
N GLN A 245 -1.78 12.00 27.61
CA GLN A 245 -2.68 12.86 26.86
C GLN A 245 -3.22 12.07 25.65
N GLY A 246 -4.54 11.91 25.57
CA GLY A 246 -5.21 11.31 24.40
C GLY A 246 -5.17 12.23 23.17
N HIS A 247 -5.52 11.69 22.00
CA HIS A 247 -5.37 12.40 20.72
C HIS A 247 -6.48 13.43 20.43
N LYS A 248 -7.37 13.71 21.40
CA LYS A 248 -8.53 14.62 21.32
C LYS A 248 -9.47 14.43 20.11
N ASP A 249 -9.34 13.34 19.38
CA ASP A 249 -10.17 12.95 18.26
C ASP A 249 -11.34 12.05 18.67
N SER A 250 -12.37 11.95 17.82
CA SER A 250 -13.52 11.07 17.99
C SER A 250 -13.76 10.25 16.71
N GLY A 251 -14.21 9.01 16.85
CA GLY A 251 -14.37 8.10 15.71
C GLY A 251 -14.43 6.65 16.13
N GLY A 252 -14.57 5.75 15.15
CA GLY A 252 -14.45 4.31 15.38
C GLY A 252 -13.00 3.85 15.49
N ALA A 253 -12.79 2.55 15.61
CA ALA A 253 -11.47 1.96 15.81
C ALA A 253 -10.56 2.05 14.57
N SER A 254 -11.08 2.32 13.38
CA SER A 254 -10.27 2.51 12.17
C SER A 254 -9.25 3.66 12.30
N ARG A 255 -9.52 4.67 13.13
CA ARG A 255 -8.62 5.82 13.38
C ARG A 255 -7.25 5.45 13.97
N PHE A 256 -7.11 4.23 14.50
CA PHE A 256 -5.83 3.74 15.01
C PHE A 256 -4.92 3.20 13.89
N PHE A 257 -5.46 3.06 12.68
CA PHE A 257 -4.79 2.45 11.54
C PHE A 257 -4.81 3.40 10.33
N TYR A 258 -3.83 3.27 9.45
CA TYR A 258 -3.90 3.97 8.17
C TYR A 258 -4.98 3.31 7.30
N CYS A 259 -5.93 4.10 6.80
CA CYS A 259 -7.00 3.64 5.92
C CYS A 259 -6.75 4.11 4.48
N ALA A 260 -6.24 3.22 3.63
CA ALA A 260 -5.99 3.48 2.22
C ALA A 260 -7.31 3.55 1.45
N LYS A 261 -7.84 4.77 1.30
CA LYS A 261 -9.06 5.02 0.53
C LYS A 261 -8.75 4.95 -0.96
N THR A 262 -9.45 4.07 -1.69
CA THR A 262 -9.36 3.98 -3.15
C THR A 262 -10.59 4.56 -3.81
N SER A 263 -10.44 5.06 -5.02
CA SER A 263 -11.57 5.30 -5.91
C SER A 263 -11.41 4.55 -7.24
N LYS A 264 -12.53 4.14 -7.84
CA LYS A 264 -12.51 3.55 -9.20
C LYS A 264 -11.93 4.52 -10.24
N ARG A 265 -12.12 5.84 -10.04
CA ARG A 265 -11.58 6.88 -10.91
C ARG A 265 -10.05 6.87 -10.92
N GLU A 266 -9.45 6.77 -9.74
CA GLU A 266 -7.98 6.71 -9.57
C GLU A 266 -7.34 5.53 -10.33
N ARG A 267 -8.02 4.37 -10.39
CA ARG A 267 -7.54 3.21 -11.16
C ARG A 267 -7.39 3.51 -12.66
N ASN A 268 -8.17 4.45 -13.19
CA ASN A 268 -8.18 4.78 -14.62
C ASN A 268 -7.59 6.16 -14.93
N LEU A 269 -7.07 6.87 -13.92
CA LEU A 269 -6.49 8.21 -14.09
C LEU A 269 -5.40 8.21 -15.18
N GLY A 270 -5.48 9.12 -16.14
CA GLY A 270 -4.54 9.21 -17.28
C GLY A 270 -4.86 8.29 -18.47
N LEU A 271 -5.90 7.45 -18.36
CA LEU A 271 -6.33 6.53 -19.41
C LEU A 271 -7.66 6.97 -20.05
N GLU A 272 -8.08 8.21 -19.88
CA GLU A 272 -9.35 8.76 -20.36
C GLU A 272 -9.46 8.67 -21.90
N ASN A 273 -8.32 8.83 -22.59
CA ASN A 273 -8.23 8.80 -24.05
C ASN A 273 -7.71 7.45 -24.60
N LYS A 274 -7.57 6.41 -23.76
CA LYS A 274 -7.19 5.07 -24.24
C LYS A 274 -8.44 4.29 -24.60
N SER A 275 -8.48 3.69 -25.79
CA SER A 275 -9.53 2.73 -26.14
C SER A 275 -9.51 1.57 -25.14
N GLY A 276 -10.69 1.24 -24.60
CA GLY A 276 -10.81 0.14 -23.66
C GLY A 276 -10.61 -1.20 -24.37
N GLU A 277 -9.93 -2.11 -23.71
CA GLU A 277 -9.70 -3.45 -24.21
C GLU A 277 -10.62 -4.46 -23.51
N LYS A 278 -10.99 -5.49 -24.27
CA LYS A 278 -11.77 -6.62 -23.78
C LYS A 278 -10.88 -7.47 -22.88
N VAL A 279 -11.03 -7.32 -21.56
CA VAL A 279 -10.30 -8.17 -20.62
C VAL A 279 -11.16 -9.32 -20.15
N ASN A 280 -10.53 -10.50 -20.09
CA ASN A 280 -11.11 -11.68 -19.48
C ASN A 280 -10.89 -11.60 -17.96
N ASP A 281 -11.96 -11.44 -17.20
CA ASP A 281 -11.92 -11.32 -15.73
C ASP A 281 -11.74 -12.66 -14.99
N GLY A 282 -11.50 -13.74 -15.75
CA GLY A 282 -11.35 -15.11 -15.25
C GLY A 282 -12.67 -15.88 -15.17
N ARG A 283 -13.78 -15.33 -15.68
CA ARG A 283 -15.06 -16.05 -15.83
C ARG A 283 -15.13 -16.80 -17.18
N GLN A 284 -14.12 -17.63 -17.46
CA GLN A 284 -13.94 -18.29 -18.75
C GLN A 284 -14.92 -19.42 -19.06
N THR A 285 -15.57 -19.99 -18.05
CA THR A 285 -16.63 -20.96 -18.31
C THR A 285 -17.95 -20.24 -18.54
N PRO A 286 -18.79 -20.70 -19.47
CA PRO A 286 -20.21 -20.37 -19.45
C PRO A 286 -20.75 -20.75 -18.06
N ILE A 287 -20.82 -19.79 -17.16
CA ILE A 287 -21.70 -19.89 -16.02
C ILE A 287 -23.04 -19.56 -16.64
N ASP A 288 -24.05 -20.41 -16.44
CA ASP A 288 -25.39 -20.30 -17.05
C ASP A 288 -26.14 -18.99 -16.70
N ASN A 289 -25.47 -18.00 -16.11
CA ASN A 289 -25.98 -16.65 -15.89
C ASN A 289 -25.81 -15.77 -17.14
N PRO A 290 -26.89 -15.44 -17.86
CA PRO A 290 -26.83 -14.53 -19.01
C PRO A 290 -26.34 -13.13 -18.66
N TYR A 291 -26.34 -12.73 -17.37
CA TYR A 291 -25.91 -11.43 -16.85
C TYR A 291 -24.46 -11.41 -16.30
N GLN A 292 -23.78 -12.55 -16.23
CA GLN A 292 -22.33 -12.62 -15.96
C GLN A 292 -21.51 -12.85 -17.24
N ARG A 293 -22.17 -12.76 -18.41
CA ARG A 293 -21.49 -12.71 -19.70
C ARG A 293 -20.75 -11.39 -19.84
N GLY A 294 -19.48 -11.45 -20.23
CA GLY A 294 -18.88 -10.33 -20.92
C GLY A 294 -17.43 -10.05 -20.55
N GLU A 295 -16.61 -10.05 -21.59
CA GLU A 295 -15.42 -9.23 -21.68
C GLU A 295 -15.74 -7.83 -21.11
N THR A 296 -15.14 -7.48 -19.98
CA THR A 296 -15.31 -6.13 -19.45
C THR A 296 -14.40 -5.23 -20.26
N ILE A 297 -14.95 -4.21 -20.91
CA ILE A 297 -14.12 -3.18 -21.55
C ILE A 297 -13.45 -2.42 -20.41
N ARG A 298 -12.12 -2.54 -20.31
CA ARG A 298 -11.32 -1.80 -19.35
C ARG A 298 -10.25 -1.00 -20.06
N THR A 299 -10.13 0.27 -19.69
CA THR A 299 -9.02 1.12 -20.13
C THR A 299 -7.73 0.75 -19.41
N ASN A 300 -7.82 0.44 -18.11
CA ASN A 300 -6.73 -0.18 -17.36
C ASN A 300 -6.85 -1.71 -17.34
N THR A 301 -6.03 -2.38 -18.14
CA THR A 301 -5.99 -3.84 -18.27
C THR A 301 -5.08 -4.51 -17.22
N HIS A 302 -4.25 -3.75 -16.51
CA HIS A 302 -3.36 -4.30 -15.48
C HIS A 302 -4.20 -4.97 -14.38
N PRO A 303 -3.95 -6.23 -14.03
CA PRO A 303 -4.87 -6.99 -13.19
C PRO A 303 -4.85 -6.51 -11.74
N THR A 304 -3.67 -6.22 -11.20
CA THR A 304 -3.42 -5.95 -9.76
C THR A 304 -2.92 -4.51 -9.52
N VAL A 305 -3.69 -3.52 -9.96
CA VAL A 305 -3.40 -2.10 -9.68
C VAL A 305 -3.49 -1.86 -8.17
N LYS A 306 -2.38 -1.39 -7.57
CA LYS A 306 -2.36 -0.99 -6.16
C LYS A 306 -3.00 0.39 -5.96
N PRO A 307 -3.66 0.64 -4.82
CA PRO A 307 -4.16 1.95 -4.43
C PRO A 307 -3.05 3.02 -4.36
N LEU A 308 -3.30 4.21 -4.90
CA LEU A 308 -2.42 5.36 -4.78
C LEU A 308 -2.26 5.79 -3.33
N ALA A 309 -3.34 5.84 -2.55
CA ALA A 309 -3.26 6.16 -1.12
C ALA A 309 -2.33 5.20 -0.36
N LEU A 310 -2.42 3.89 -0.65
CA LEU A 310 -1.52 2.89 -0.07
C LEU A 310 -0.07 3.16 -0.46
N MET A 311 0.22 3.28 -1.76
CA MET A 311 1.60 3.47 -2.24
C MET A 311 2.17 4.82 -1.77
N LYS A 312 1.36 5.87 -1.70
CA LYS A 312 1.74 7.17 -1.16
C LYS A 312 2.10 7.06 0.30
N TYR A 313 1.32 6.36 1.11
CA TYR A 313 1.66 6.13 2.53
C TYR A 313 3.00 5.39 2.69
N LEU A 314 3.20 4.30 1.93
CA LEU A 314 4.46 3.55 1.97
C LEU A 314 5.65 4.39 1.51
N CYS A 315 5.50 5.17 0.44
CA CYS A 315 6.55 6.08 -0.03
C CYS A 315 6.82 7.20 0.99
N THR A 316 5.80 7.68 1.72
CA THR A 316 5.98 8.64 2.82
C THR A 316 6.81 8.04 3.95
N LEU A 317 6.53 6.79 4.36
CA LEU A 317 7.34 6.09 5.38
C LEU A 317 8.79 5.90 4.94
N LEU A 318 9.03 5.77 3.63
CA LEU A 318 10.37 5.69 3.08
C LEU A 318 11.02 7.05 2.82
N LYS A 319 10.28 8.17 2.86
CA LYS A 319 10.79 9.48 2.44
C LYS A 319 11.91 9.96 3.36
N MET A 320 13.07 10.24 2.79
CA MET A 320 14.23 10.73 3.53
C MET A 320 14.33 12.26 3.44
N PRO A 321 15.07 12.92 4.37
CA PRO A 321 15.32 14.37 4.28
C PRO A 321 16.09 14.78 3.02
N SER A 322 16.91 13.87 2.47
CA SER A 322 17.72 14.14 1.29
C SER A 322 16.87 14.18 0.01
N ALA A 323 16.98 15.27 -0.74
CA ALA A 323 16.41 15.40 -2.08
C ALA A 323 17.03 14.43 -3.11
N GLU A 324 18.18 13.83 -2.80
CA GLU A 324 18.89 12.86 -3.64
C GLU A 324 18.34 11.43 -3.50
N GLN A 325 17.33 11.23 -2.65
CA GLN A 325 16.70 9.93 -2.51
C GLN A 325 16.13 9.44 -3.85
N ILE A 326 16.32 8.14 -4.12
CA ILE A 326 15.70 7.42 -5.24
C ILE A 326 14.95 6.20 -4.69
N ILE A 327 13.68 6.05 -5.07
CA ILE A 327 12.90 4.82 -4.87
C ILE A 327 12.97 3.97 -6.16
N LEU A 328 13.39 2.71 -6.04
CA LEU A 328 13.35 1.76 -7.15
C LEU A 328 12.15 0.84 -7.01
N ASP A 329 11.36 0.75 -8.08
CA ASP A 329 10.31 -0.27 -8.23
C ASP A 329 10.66 -1.19 -9.41
N PRO A 330 11.18 -2.41 -9.16
CA PRO A 330 11.55 -3.34 -10.22
C PRO A 330 10.34 -4.06 -10.85
N PHE A 331 9.13 -3.86 -10.31
CA PHE A 331 7.88 -4.48 -10.75
C PHE A 331 6.78 -3.41 -10.83
N LEU A 332 7.05 -2.36 -11.61
CA LEU A 332 6.27 -1.12 -11.63
C LEU A 332 4.78 -1.34 -11.96
N GLY A 333 4.46 -2.35 -12.78
CA GLY A 333 3.10 -2.70 -13.14
C GLY A 333 2.37 -1.52 -13.77
N SER A 334 1.25 -1.11 -13.17
CA SER A 334 0.49 0.06 -13.62
C SER A 334 1.04 1.42 -13.17
N GLY A 335 2.23 1.49 -12.58
CA GLY A 335 2.89 2.77 -12.28
C GLY A 335 2.43 3.50 -11.02
N THR A 336 1.67 2.86 -10.11
CA THR A 336 1.17 3.52 -8.90
C THR A 336 2.30 4.04 -8.00
N THR A 337 3.43 3.32 -7.90
CA THR A 337 4.62 3.79 -7.16
C THR A 337 5.18 5.09 -7.75
N GLY A 338 5.27 5.18 -9.08
CA GLY A 338 5.74 6.38 -9.77
C GLY A 338 4.80 7.58 -9.55
N MET A 339 3.48 7.35 -9.56
CA MET A 339 2.49 8.38 -9.24
C MET A 339 2.69 8.92 -7.81
N ALA A 340 2.83 8.01 -6.84
CA ALA A 340 3.09 8.38 -5.44
C ALA A 340 4.40 9.16 -5.27
N CYS A 341 5.48 8.72 -5.90
CA CYS A 341 6.77 9.39 -5.86
C CYS A 341 6.70 10.81 -6.47
N LYS A 342 5.99 10.96 -7.60
CA LYS A 342 5.80 12.27 -8.24
C LYS A 342 5.02 13.25 -7.35
N GLU A 343 3.92 12.81 -6.73
CA GLU A 343 3.16 13.65 -5.79
C GLU A 343 3.95 14.02 -4.52
N LEU A 344 4.84 13.13 -4.07
CA LEU A 344 5.64 13.36 -2.85
C LEU A 344 6.94 14.13 -3.11
N GLY A 345 7.27 14.40 -4.38
CA GLY A 345 8.55 14.98 -4.77
C GLY A 345 9.72 14.06 -4.41
N ILE A 346 9.63 12.78 -4.75
CA ILE A 346 10.70 11.78 -4.58
C ILE A 346 11.14 11.32 -5.97
N ASN A 347 12.45 11.17 -6.21
CA ASN A 347 12.92 10.59 -7.46
C ASN A 347 12.62 9.09 -7.45
N PHE A 348 12.27 8.53 -8.61
CA PHE A 348 12.05 7.09 -8.71
C PHE A 348 12.60 6.52 -10.01
N ILE A 349 12.86 5.22 -9.98
CA ILE A 349 13.17 4.40 -11.15
C ILE A 349 12.18 3.26 -11.16
N GLY A 350 11.45 3.10 -12.26
CA GLY A 350 10.48 2.02 -12.44
C GLY A 350 10.92 1.09 -13.56
N ILE A 351 10.83 -0.22 -13.33
CA ILE A 351 11.09 -1.25 -14.34
C ILE A 351 9.80 -2.04 -14.55
N GLU A 352 9.39 -2.17 -15.81
CA GLU A 352 8.27 -3.02 -16.22
C GLU A 352 8.69 -3.78 -17.48
N LYS A 353 8.32 -5.05 -17.54
CA LYS A 353 8.72 -5.94 -18.63
C LYS A 353 7.71 -5.92 -19.77
N GLU A 354 6.42 -5.86 -19.45
CA GLU A 354 5.34 -5.96 -20.43
C GLU A 354 5.08 -4.58 -21.06
N PRO A 355 5.27 -4.41 -22.39
CA PRO A 355 5.13 -3.10 -23.05
C PRO A 355 3.76 -2.43 -22.84
N GLU A 356 2.69 -3.23 -22.78
CA GLU A 356 1.33 -2.75 -22.51
C GLU A 356 1.21 -2.11 -21.11
N TYR A 357 1.89 -2.68 -20.12
CA TYR A 357 1.91 -2.15 -18.75
C TYR A 357 2.81 -0.92 -18.64
N CYS A 358 3.92 -0.87 -19.39
CA CYS A 358 4.74 0.34 -19.53
C CYS A 358 3.91 1.53 -20.05
N GLU A 359 3.08 1.32 -21.08
CA GLU A 359 2.22 2.36 -21.62
C GLU A 359 1.20 2.87 -20.59
N ILE A 360 0.56 1.94 -19.88
CA ILE A 360 -0.38 2.28 -18.79
C ILE A 360 0.33 3.08 -17.69
N ALA A 361 1.52 2.64 -17.26
CA ALA A 361 2.29 3.31 -16.21
C ALA A 361 2.65 4.75 -16.61
N ILE A 362 3.14 4.97 -17.83
CA ILE A 362 3.54 6.31 -18.31
C ILE A 362 2.34 7.26 -18.32
N ARG A 363 1.22 6.84 -18.89
CA ARG A 363 0.01 7.65 -18.96
C ARG A 363 -0.49 8.03 -17.56
N ARG A 364 -0.50 7.07 -16.63
CA ARG A 364 -0.91 7.27 -15.24
C ARG A 364 0.02 8.21 -14.47
N ILE A 365 1.33 8.06 -14.63
CA ILE A 365 2.35 8.91 -13.99
C ILE A 365 2.34 10.33 -14.57
N ALA A 366 2.07 10.48 -15.87
CA ALA A 366 1.94 11.78 -16.51
C ALA A 366 0.73 12.57 -15.97
N ALA A 367 -0.35 11.88 -15.63
CA ALA A 367 -1.63 12.48 -15.22
C ALA A 367 -1.67 13.05 -13.80
N VAL A 368 -0.68 12.75 -12.93
CA VAL A 368 -0.61 13.35 -11.59
C VAL A 368 0.27 14.59 -11.58
N GLU A 369 -0.10 15.59 -10.79
CA GLU A 369 0.70 16.80 -10.58
C GLU A 369 1.83 16.55 -9.56
N GLY A 370 2.97 17.22 -9.75
CA GLY A 370 4.14 17.07 -8.88
C GLY A 370 5.45 17.32 -9.63
N ILE A 371 6.51 17.65 -8.89
CA ILE A 371 7.84 17.98 -9.42
C ILE A 371 8.83 16.90 -8.96
N HIS A 372 9.63 16.36 -9.89
CA HIS A 372 10.79 15.58 -9.48
C HIS A 372 11.87 16.53 -8.92
N PRO A 373 12.31 16.33 -7.67
CA PRO A 373 13.13 17.32 -6.96
C PRO A 373 14.50 17.55 -7.61
N ILE A 374 15.01 16.58 -8.38
CA ILE A 374 16.29 16.71 -9.07
C ILE A 374 16.15 16.15 -10.49
N PRO A 375 16.55 16.87 -11.55
CA PRO A 375 16.80 16.25 -12.85
C PRO A 375 17.86 15.17 -12.63
N LEU A 376 17.52 13.89 -12.83
CA LEU A 376 18.51 12.82 -12.79
C LEU A 376 19.55 13.13 -13.88
N HIS A 377 20.67 13.75 -13.51
CA HIS A 377 21.82 13.96 -14.38
C HIS A 377 22.50 12.61 -14.56
N ILE A 378 21.91 11.84 -15.46
CA ILE A 378 22.48 10.61 -15.94
C ILE A 378 23.29 11.01 -17.17
N ASP A 379 24.61 11.10 -17.02
CA ASP A 379 25.54 11.37 -18.12
C ASP A 379 25.18 10.42 -19.28
N ASN A 380 24.83 10.97 -20.45
CA ASN A 380 24.38 10.28 -21.68
C ASN A 380 22.91 9.83 -21.78
N ILE A 381 22.00 10.36 -20.96
CA ILE A 381 20.57 10.22 -21.21
C ILE A 381 20.05 11.53 -21.83
N PRO A 382 19.56 11.52 -23.09
CA PRO A 382 18.98 12.70 -23.72
C PRO A 382 17.89 13.32 -22.84
N ALA A 383 17.75 14.64 -22.85
CA ALA A 383 16.75 15.39 -22.09
C ALA A 383 15.28 14.92 -22.32
N GLU A 384 15.06 14.06 -23.31
CA GLU A 384 13.79 13.46 -23.71
C GLU A 384 13.43 12.15 -22.98
N VAL A 385 14.20 11.66 -22.00
CA VAL A 385 13.91 10.37 -21.32
C VAL A 385 12.83 10.51 -20.25
N THR A 386 11.67 10.92 -20.74
CA THR A 386 10.32 10.63 -20.24
C THR A 386 9.65 9.50 -21.06
N LYS A 387 10.38 8.80 -21.94
CA LYS A 387 9.84 7.75 -22.83
C LYS A 387 10.34 6.34 -22.47
N VAL A 388 9.46 5.36 -22.69
CA VAL A 388 9.72 3.91 -22.64
C VAL A 388 11.05 3.61 -23.33
N ILE A 389 11.97 2.91 -22.64
CA ILE A 389 13.15 2.33 -23.27
C ILE A 389 12.78 0.89 -23.64
N PRO A 390 12.66 0.55 -24.93
CA PRO A 390 12.36 -0.82 -25.35
C PRO A 390 13.39 -1.81 -24.82
N HIS A 391 12.99 -3.05 -24.57
CA HIS A 391 13.90 -4.11 -24.10
C HIS A 391 15.11 -4.31 -25.03
N ASN A 392 14.93 -4.02 -26.32
CA ASN A 392 15.93 -4.21 -27.38
C ASN A 392 16.74 -2.92 -27.66
N ASP A 393 16.59 -1.85 -26.87
CA ASP A 393 17.38 -0.63 -27.05
C ASP A 393 18.83 -0.89 -26.64
N GLU A 394 19.77 -0.65 -27.54
CA GLU A 394 21.20 -0.85 -27.31
C GLU A 394 21.74 0.00 -26.14
N ARG A 395 21.05 1.10 -25.79
CA ARG A 395 21.37 1.97 -24.66
C ARG A 395 20.82 1.45 -23.33
N ARG A 396 20.06 0.34 -23.32
CA ARG A 396 19.43 -0.19 -22.11
C ARG A 396 20.46 -0.48 -21.01
N GLN A 397 21.57 -1.13 -21.37
CA GLN A 397 22.59 -1.48 -20.39
C GLN A 397 23.28 -0.23 -19.83
N SER A 398 23.62 0.74 -20.68
CA SER A 398 24.23 2.00 -20.23
C SER A 398 23.29 2.83 -19.35
N ILE A 399 21.97 2.80 -19.61
CA ILE A 399 20.98 3.47 -18.75
C ILE A 399 20.84 2.77 -17.39
N ILE A 400 20.80 1.44 -17.37
CA ILE A 400 20.80 0.65 -16.12
C ILE A 400 22.07 0.92 -15.33
N ASP A 401 23.23 0.92 -15.99
CA ASP A 401 24.52 1.15 -15.36
C ASP A 401 24.65 2.58 -14.83
N ALA A 402 24.11 3.55 -15.56
CA ALA A 402 24.14 4.94 -15.15
C ALA A 402 23.13 5.25 -14.04
N ALA A 403 21.96 4.60 -14.02
CA ALA A 403 21.05 4.56 -12.87
C ALA A 403 21.72 3.94 -11.63
N ALA A 404 22.39 2.79 -11.81
CA ALA A 404 23.16 2.16 -10.74
C ALA A 404 24.33 3.05 -10.27
N ALA A 405 24.97 3.78 -11.18
CA ALA A 405 26.04 4.73 -10.87
C ALA A 405 25.51 5.96 -10.12
N ALA A 406 24.33 6.47 -10.47
CA ALA A 406 23.65 7.54 -9.73
C ALA A 406 23.34 7.12 -8.28
N CYS A 407 22.91 5.87 -8.07
CA CYS A 407 22.77 5.32 -6.72
C CYS A 407 24.10 5.20 -5.95
N ARG A 408 25.24 5.06 -6.66
CA ARG A 408 26.59 4.88 -6.09
C ARG A 408 27.36 6.19 -5.88
N LYS A 409 27.15 7.22 -6.70
CA LYS A 409 27.90 8.50 -6.64
C LYS A 409 27.45 9.31 -5.43
N ARG A 410 28.19 9.15 -4.33
CA ARG A 410 28.69 10.18 -3.39
C ARG A 410 29.08 9.47 -2.08
N ARG A 411 30.27 8.86 -2.06
CA ARG A 411 31.04 8.84 -0.81
C ARG A 411 31.35 10.31 -0.50
N PRO A 412 31.19 10.79 0.75
CA PRO A 412 31.83 12.04 1.12
C PRO A 412 33.32 11.89 0.80
N GLN A 413 33.86 12.74 -0.06
CA GLN A 413 35.30 12.94 -0.03
C GLN A 413 35.57 13.60 1.31
N ASN A 414 36.09 12.82 2.26
CA ASN A 414 36.59 13.34 3.52
C ASN A 414 37.54 14.50 3.20
N LYS A 415 37.21 15.69 3.72
CA LYS A 415 38.19 16.73 4.03
C LYS A 415 38.66 16.53 5.45
#